data_AF-A0A5N6TDD7-F1
#
_entry.id   AF-A0A5N6TDD7-F1
#
_cell.length_a   1.000
_cell.length_b   1.000
_cell.length_c   1.000
_cell.angle_alpha   90.00
_cell.angle_beta   90.00
_cell.angle_gamma   90.00
#
_symmetry.space_group_name_H-M   'P 1'
#
loop_
_entity.id
_entity.type
_entity.pdbx_description
1 polymer ?
#
loop_
_entity_poly.entity_id
_entity_poly.type
_entity_poly.pdbx_seq_one_letter_code
_entity_poly.pdbx_strand_id
1 'polypeptide(L)'
;MDVASSQSSKSKPRATASCHPCRTRKVKCNRLSPCEACVTRGIPEECKYSAPNEDRQAIAQADMITELRGKVNRLREQIAQRGAYRCSSVSSEEDEEEAAAMEIVYSALRLGPEDLVWKLVGRIREGEDVRELARDVANYMGEDDSVL
;
A
#
# COMPACT_ATOMS: atom_id res chain seq x y z
N MET A 1 11.46 -21.30 -65.53
CA MET A 1 11.04 -21.82 -64.22
C MET A 1 12.11 -21.34 -63.24
N ASP A 2 11.86 -20.60 -62.14
CA ASP A 2 10.73 -20.60 -61.23
C ASP A 2 10.53 -19.21 -60.58
N VAL A 3 9.27 -18.79 -60.45
CA VAL A 3 8.85 -17.55 -59.77
C VAL A 3 8.70 -17.84 -58.28
N ALA A 4 9.56 -17.24 -57.45
CA ALA A 4 9.40 -17.24 -56.00
C ALA A 4 8.29 -16.24 -55.60
N SER A 5 7.11 -16.77 -55.29
CA SER A 5 5.98 -15.99 -54.79
C SER A 5 6.12 -15.74 -53.29
N SER A 6 6.51 -14.51 -52.92
CA SER A 6 6.57 -14.06 -51.53
C SER A 6 5.15 -13.90 -50.96
N GLN A 7 4.67 -14.88 -50.20
CA GLN A 7 3.43 -14.77 -49.45
C GLN A 7 3.63 -13.80 -48.28
N SER A 8 3.09 -12.59 -48.40
CA SER A 8 2.97 -11.65 -47.29
C SER A 8 1.97 -12.20 -46.27
N SER A 9 2.46 -12.50 -45.06
CA SER A 9 1.60 -12.85 -43.93
C SER A 9 0.78 -11.61 -43.54
N LYS A 10 -0.48 -11.55 -43.99
CA LYS A 10 -1.45 -10.55 -43.53
C LYS A 10 -1.52 -10.63 -41.99
N SER A 11 -0.97 -9.62 -41.32
CA SER A 11 -1.05 -9.50 -39.87
C SER A 11 -2.51 -9.42 -39.47
N LYS A 12 -2.95 -10.34 -38.61
CA LYS A 12 -4.32 -10.33 -38.09
C LYS A 12 -4.50 -9.02 -37.30
N PRO A 13 -5.61 -8.29 -37.50
CA PRO A 13 -5.88 -7.08 -36.75
C PRO A 13 -5.88 -7.41 -35.26
N ARG A 14 -5.18 -6.59 -34.46
CA ARG A 14 -5.07 -6.80 -33.01
C ARG A 14 -6.48 -6.81 -32.40
N ALA A 15 -6.83 -7.88 -31.71
CA ALA A 15 -8.12 -7.99 -31.06
C ALA A 15 -8.29 -6.86 -30.04
N THR A 16 -9.48 -6.29 -30.01
CA THR A 16 -9.82 -5.12 -29.22
C THR A 16 -10.21 -5.57 -27.81
N ALA A 17 -9.50 -5.06 -26.80
CA ALA A 17 -9.58 -5.60 -25.43
C ALA A 17 -10.79 -5.12 -24.61
N SER A 18 -11.47 -4.03 -25.00
CA SER A 18 -12.69 -3.53 -24.33
C SER A 18 -13.94 -4.32 -24.75
N CYS A 19 -14.92 -4.49 -23.86
CA CYS A 19 -16.19 -5.13 -24.19
C CYS A 19 -17.00 -4.33 -25.24
N HIS A 20 -17.96 -4.98 -25.88
CA HIS A 20 -18.82 -4.38 -26.90
C HIS A 20 -19.59 -3.15 -26.35
N PRO A 21 -20.34 -3.22 -25.23
CA PRO A 21 -21.06 -2.05 -24.72
C PRO A 21 -20.15 -0.86 -24.40
N CYS A 22 -19.00 -1.09 -23.77
CA CYS A 22 -18.08 -0.01 -23.43
C CYS A 22 -17.42 0.61 -24.67
N ARG A 23 -17.15 -0.18 -25.70
CA ARG A 23 -16.63 0.33 -26.97
C ARG A 23 -17.65 1.19 -27.69
N THR A 24 -18.88 0.73 -27.83
CA THR A 24 -19.97 1.47 -28.48
C THR A 24 -20.22 2.80 -27.76
N ARG A 25 -20.16 2.78 -26.42
CA ARG A 25 -20.36 3.97 -25.57
C ARG A 25 -19.11 4.83 -25.40
N LYS A 26 -17.95 4.39 -25.92
CA LYS A 26 -16.64 5.07 -25.78
C LYS A 26 -16.25 5.37 -24.32
N VAL A 27 -16.50 4.43 -23.41
CA VAL A 27 -16.13 4.54 -21.99
C VAL A 27 -14.99 3.59 -21.62
N LYS A 28 -14.29 3.89 -20.50
CA LYS A 28 -13.23 3.01 -19.97
C LYS A 28 -13.82 1.65 -19.56
N CYS A 29 -13.16 0.58 -19.99
CA CYS A 29 -13.50 -0.80 -19.63
C CYS A 29 -12.37 -1.36 -18.76
N ASN A 30 -12.69 -1.89 -17.58
CA ASN A 30 -11.72 -2.55 -16.70
C ASN A 30 -11.41 -4.01 -17.11
N ARG A 31 -12.01 -4.48 -18.22
CA ARG A 31 -11.71 -5.76 -18.88
C ARG A 31 -12.00 -7.03 -18.06
N LEU A 32 -12.63 -6.88 -16.89
CA LEU A 32 -13.22 -7.97 -16.11
C LEU A 32 -14.51 -8.47 -16.78
N SER A 33 -14.96 -9.69 -16.44
CA SER A 33 -16.15 -10.29 -17.04
C SER A 33 -17.15 -10.71 -15.96
N PRO A 34 -18.31 -10.03 -15.82
CA PRO A 34 -18.67 -8.77 -16.49
C PRO A 34 -17.80 -7.60 -16.01
N CYS A 35 -17.67 -6.56 -16.84
CA CYS A 35 -16.88 -5.38 -16.50
C CYS A 35 -17.67 -4.45 -15.57
N GLU A 36 -16.97 -3.70 -14.72
CA GLU A 36 -17.61 -2.86 -13.69
C GLU A 36 -18.56 -1.82 -14.30
N ALA A 37 -18.17 -1.21 -15.41
CA ALA A 37 -19.02 -0.25 -16.12
C ALA A 37 -20.34 -0.86 -16.64
N CYS A 38 -20.37 -2.16 -16.94
CA CYS A 38 -21.60 -2.86 -17.32
C CYS A 38 -22.42 -3.24 -16.08
N VAL A 39 -21.76 -3.66 -14.99
CA VAL A 39 -22.41 -3.97 -13.71
C VAL A 39 -23.11 -2.74 -13.16
N THR A 40 -22.42 -1.60 -13.06
CA THR A 40 -22.99 -0.33 -12.56
C THR A 40 -24.16 0.18 -13.41
N ARG A 41 -24.23 -0.24 -14.68
CA ARG A 41 -25.32 0.14 -15.60
C ARG A 41 -26.47 -0.88 -15.64
N GLY A 42 -26.37 -1.97 -14.89
CA GLY A 42 -27.39 -3.01 -14.86
C GLY A 42 -27.49 -3.82 -16.16
N ILE A 43 -26.41 -3.93 -16.93
CA ILE A 43 -26.35 -4.75 -18.16
C ILE A 43 -25.20 -5.79 -18.15
N PRO A 44 -25.00 -6.58 -17.08
CA PRO A 44 -23.91 -7.54 -17.01
C PRO A 44 -23.99 -8.63 -18.10
N GLU A 45 -25.19 -9.06 -18.48
CA GLU A 45 -25.45 -10.06 -19.53
C GLU A 45 -25.07 -9.61 -20.95
N GLU A 46 -25.09 -8.31 -21.20
CA GLU A 46 -24.65 -7.72 -22.48
C GLU A 46 -23.12 -7.56 -22.57
N CYS A 47 -22.39 -7.77 -21.47
CA CYS A 47 -20.95 -7.56 -21.38
C CYS A 47 -20.14 -8.63 -22.13
N LYS A 48 -20.12 -8.53 -23.46
CA LYS A 48 -19.44 -9.50 -24.35
C LYS A 48 -18.15 -8.93 -24.93
N TYR A 49 -17.17 -9.80 -25.16
CA TYR A 49 -15.85 -9.46 -25.69
C TYR A 49 -15.53 -10.27 -26.93
N SER A 50 -14.79 -9.67 -27.87
CA SER A 50 -14.29 -10.35 -29.08
C SER A 50 -12.92 -11.01 -28.86
N ALA A 51 -12.15 -10.58 -27.85
CA ALA A 51 -10.82 -11.10 -27.52
C ALA A 51 -10.91 -12.29 -26.55
N PRO A 52 -9.95 -13.24 -26.59
CA PRO A 52 -9.86 -14.32 -25.60
C PRO A 52 -9.68 -13.78 -24.18
N ASN A 53 -10.01 -14.59 -23.18
CA ASN A 53 -9.99 -14.15 -21.78
C ASN A 53 -8.56 -13.85 -21.29
N GLU A 54 -7.60 -14.70 -21.65
CA GLU A 54 -6.19 -14.59 -21.23
C GLU A 54 -5.57 -13.24 -21.63
N ASP A 55 -5.69 -12.84 -22.90
CA ASP A 55 -5.19 -11.55 -23.39
C ASP A 55 -5.80 -10.36 -22.64
N ARG A 56 -7.09 -10.44 -22.31
CA ARG A 56 -7.80 -9.37 -21.58
C ARG A 56 -7.35 -9.30 -20.14
N GLN A 57 -7.19 -10.45 -19.48
CA GLN A 57 -6.72 -10.55 -18.11
C GLN A 57 -5.30 -10.03 -17.96
N ALA A 58 -4.39 -10.37 -18.89
CA ALA A 58 -3.03 -9.86 -18.88
C ALA A 58 -2.99 -8.33 -18.89
N ILE A 59 -3.85 -7.69 -19.70
CA ILE A 59 -3.92 -6.23 -19.74
C ILE A 59 -4.60 -5.66 -18.49
N ALA A 60 -5.68 -6.29 -18.00
CA ALA A 60 -6.34 -5.87 -16.76
C ALA A 60 -5.36 -5.91 -15.57
N GLN A 61 -4.52 -6.96 -15.51
CA GLN A 61 -3.49 -7.12 -14.50
C GLN A 61 -2.40 -6.04 -14.63
N ALA A 62 -1.95 -5.73 -15.85
CA ALA A 62 -0.98 -4.66 -16.08
C ALA A 62 -1.51 -3.28 -15.65
N ASP A 63 -2.78 -2.98 -15.95
CA ASP A 63 -3.45 -1.75 -15.51
C ASP A 63 -3.50 -1.69 -13.97
N MET A 64 -3.87 -2.78 -13.31
CA MET A 64 -3.92 -2.88 -11.85
C MET A 64 -2.53 -2.71 -11.21
N ILE A 65 -1.50 -3.36 -11.75
CA ILE A 65 -0.12 -3.22 -11.26
C ILE A 65 0.33 -1.75 -11.35
N THR A 66 0.02 -1.07 -12.45
CA THR A 66 0.38 0.33 -12.64
C THR A 66 -0.31 1.23 -11.61
N GLU A 67 -1.60 1.02 -11.39
CA GLU A 67 -2.36 1.76 -10.38
C GLU A 67 -1.79 1.53 -8.97
N LEU A 68 -1.52 0.27 -8.61
CA LEU A 68 -0.99 -0.07 -7.29
C LEU A 68 0.40 0.54 -7.08
N ARG A 69 1.29 0.49 -8.08
CA ARG A 69 2.59 1.16 -8.03
C ARG A 69 2.45 2.67 -7.83
N GLY A 70 1.50 3.30 -8.51
CA GLY A 70 1.19 4.73 -8.32
C GLY A 70 0.72 5.05 -6.91
N LYS A 71 -0.18 4.23 -6.36
CA LYS A 71 -0.65 4.35 -4.97
C LYS A 71 0.50 4.21 -3.97
N VAL A 72 1.36 3.20 -4.15
CA VAL A 72 2.54 2.98 -3.29
C VAL A 72 3.45 4.21 -3.31
N ASN A 73 3.74 4.77 -4.49
CA ASN A 73 4.60 5.95 -4.61
C ASN A 73 3.99 7.17 -3.92
N ARG A 74 2.70 7.43 -4.12
CA ARG A 74 1.99 8.53 -3.44
C ARG A 74 2.01 8.37 -1.92
N LEU A 75 1.75 7.16 -1.42
CA LEU A 75 1.74 6.91 0.02
C LEU A 75 3.14 7.07 0.62
N ARG A 76 4.18 6.61 -0.07
CA ARG A 76 5.57 6.83 0.34
C ARG A 76 5.92 8.32 0.39
N GLU A 77 5.48 9.09 -0.61
CA GLU A 77 5.67 10.53 -0.64
C GLU A 77 4.93 11.24 0.51
N GLN A 78 3.69 10.84 0.81
CA GLN A 78 2.95 11.37 1.95
C GLN A 78 3.65 11.07 3.28
N ILE A 79 4.20 9.85 3.45
CA ILE A 79 4.99 9.50 4.64
C ILE A 79 6.27 10.34 4.70
N ALA A 80 6.97 10.55 3.59
CA ALA A 80 8.18 11.35 3.55
C ALA A 80 7.90 12.83 3.84
N GLN A 81 6.83 13.40 3.27
CA GLN A 81 6.36 14.76 3.59
C GLN A 81 5.96 14.86 5.06
N ARG A 82 5.35 13.80 5.62
CA ARG A 82 5.04 13.67 7.04
C ARG A 82 6.31 13.46 7.91
N GLY A 83 7.40 12.94 7.37
CA GLY A 83 8.70 13.00 8.04
C GLY A 83 9.25 14.43 8.04
N ALA A 84 9.20 15.09 6.88
CA ALA A 84 9.83 16.37 6.62
C ALA A 84 9.16 17.56 7.33
N TYR A 85 7.82 17.62 7.40
CA TYR A 85 7.14 18.68 8.15
C TYR A 85 7.42 18.59 9.66
N ARG A 86 7.57 17.36 10.18
CA ARG A 86 7.86 17.11 11.60
C ARG A 86 9.29 17.52 11.94
N CYS A 87 10.23 17.37 11.00
CA CYS A 87 11.60 17.86 11.10
C CYS A 87 11.70 19.40 10.93
N SER A 88 10.85 20.01 10.10
CA SER A 88 10.92 21.45 9.80
C SER A 88 10.20 22.35 10.81
N SER A 89 9.41 21.79 11.74
CA SER A 89 8.59 22.59 12.66
C SER A 89 9.18 22.75 14.07
N VAL A 90 10.01 21.83 14.56
CA VAL A 90 10.78 22.00 15.80
C VAL A 90 12.06 21.16 15.65
N SER A 91 13.21 21.79 15.84
CA SER A 91 14.47 21.10 16.10
C SER A 91 15.02 21.77 17.34
N SER A 92 14.43 21.41 18.47
CA SER A 92 14.84 21.84 19.80
C SER A 92 15.49 20.66 20.50
N GLU A 93 16.43 20.91 21.42
CA GLU A 93 17.06 19.88 22.26
C GLU A 93 16.00 19.00 22.98
N GLU A 94 14.79 19.54 23.16
CA GLU A 94 13.61 18.85 23.68
C GLU A 94 13.11 17.70 22.78
N ASP A 95 13.22 17.80 21.44
CA ASP A 95 12.77 16.74 20.51
C ASP A 95 13.69 15.51 20.56
N GLU A 96 14.98 15.72 20.77
CA GLU A 96 15.96 14.63 20.92
C GLU A 96 15.72 13.85 22.20
N GLU A 97 15.39 14.55 23.30
CA GLU A 97 15.03 13.92 24.57
C GLU A 97 13.71 13.14 24.48
N GLU A 98 12.71 13.69 23.79
CA GLU A 98 11.44 12.99 23.55
C GLU A 98 11.63 11.76 22.65
N ALA A 99 12.52 11.86 21.65
CA ALA A 99 12.86 10.73 20.79
C ALA A 99 13.57 9.62 21.58
N ALA A 100 14.52 9.97 22.45
CA ALA A 100 15.19 9.02 23.34
C ALA A 100 14.21 8.38 24.33
N ALA A 101 13.31 9.16 24.93
CA ALA A 101 12.25 8.65 25.80
C ALA A 101 11.34 7.66 25.06
N MET A 102 10.94 8.00 23.83
CA MET A 102 10.10 7.14 23.00
C MET A 102 10.82 5.85 22.58
N GLU A 103 12.14 5.90 22.34
CA GLU A 103 12.95 4.69 22.08
C GLU A 103 12.96 3.73 23.28
N ILE A 104 13.12 4.26 24.50
CA ILE A 104 13.09 3.48 25.74
C ILE A 104 11.74 2.78 25.90
N VAL A 105 10.64 3.52 25.76
CA VAL A 105 9.27 2.97 25.87
C VAL A 105 9.02 1.93 24.78
N TYR A 106 9.42 2.19 23.53
CA TYR A 106 9.24 1.24 22.43
C TYR A 106 10.04 -0.06 22.64
N SER A 107 11.26 0.05 23.16
CA SER A 107 12.09 -1.10 23.49
C SER A 107 11.46 -1.97 24.56
N ALA A 108 10.90 -1.37 25.62
CA ALA A 108 10.17 -2.10 26.65
C ALA A 108 8.87 -2.74 26.13
N LEU A 109 8.10 -2.05 25.29
CA LEU A 109 6.90 -2.64 24.66
C LEU A 109 7.22 -3.84 23.76
N ARG A 110 8.41 -3.84 23.16
CA ARG A 110 8.82 -4.86 22.18
C ARG A 110 9.54 -6.05 22.80
N LEU A 111 10.37 -5.80 23.81
CA LEU A 111 11.30 -6.79 24.38
C LEU A 111 11.11 -6.99 25.89
N GLY A 112 10.31 -6.16 26.56
CA GLY A 112 10.08 -6.24 27.99
C GLY A 112 9.18 -7.42 28.38
N PRO A 113 9.18 -7.76 29.68
CA PRO A 113 8.32 -8.83 30.20
C PRO A 113 6.84 -8.44 30.10
N GLU A 114 5.98 -9.46 29.99
CA GLU A 114 4.56 -9.28 29.65
C GLU A 114 3.82 -8.37 30.64
N ASP A 115 4.10 -8.48 31.93
CA ASP A 115 3.53 -7.68 33.00
C ASP A 115 3.88 -6.18 32.88
N LEU A 116 5.14 -5.87 32.56
CA LEU A 116 5.59 -4.51 32.27
C LEU A 116 4.87 -3.96 31.04
N VAL A 117 4.76 -4.75 29.97
CA VAL A 117 4.09 -4.34 28.72
C VAL A 117 2.62 -4.01 28.99
N TRP A 118 1.89 -4.86 29.73
CA TRP A 118 0.49 -4.61 30.07
C TRP A 118 0.32 -3.32 30.88
N LYS A 119 1.20 -3.09 31.87
CA LYS A 119 1.20 -1.86 32.67
C LYS A 119 1.46 -0.63 31.80
N LEU A 120 2.45 -0.67 30.91
CA LEU A 120 2.77 0.43 30.00
C LEU A 120 1.64 0.73 29.04
N VAL A 121 1.05 -0.28 28.40
CA VAL A 121 -0.08 -0.09 27.48
C VAL A 121 -1.29 0.54 28.19
N GLY A 122 -1.54 0.17 29.45
CA GLY A 122 -2.57 0.80 30.28
C GLY A 122 -2.34 2.30 30.42
N ARG A 123 -1.13 2.68 30.86
CA ARG A 123 -0.73 4.08 31.07
C ARG A 123 -0.72 4.91 29.77
N ILE A 124 -0.29 4.31 28.65
CA ILE A 124 -0.35 4.95 27.33
C ILE A 124 -1.80 5.26 26.94
N ARG A 125 -2.74 4.35 27.21
CA ARG A 125 -4.17 4.57 26.92
C ARG A 125 -4.79 5.64 27.80
N GLU A 126 -4.29 5.80 29.03
CA GLU A 126 -4.66 6.88 29.95
C GLU A 126 -4.09 8.25 29.52
N GLY A 127 -3.17 8.25 28.54
CA GLY A 127 -2.60 9.46 27.96
C GLY A 127 -1.42 10.03 28.76
N GLU A 128 -0.73 9.19 29.53
CA GLU A 128 0.44 9.61 30.29
C GLU A 128 1.61 10.00 29.38
N ASP A 129 2.41 10.95 29.87
CA ASP A 129 3.53 11.52 29.11
C ASP A 129 4.63 10.51 28.83
N VAL A 130 5.17 10.52 27.61
CA VAL A 130 6.14 9.51 27.15
C VAL A 130 7.47 9.58 27.93
N ARG A 131 7.84 10.75 28.46
CA ARG A 131 9.08 10.95 29.25
C ARG A 131 8.94 10.37 30.64
N GLU A 132 7.76 10.50 31.26
CA GLU A 132 7.43 9.85 32.54
C GLU A 132 7.47 8.33 32.39
N LEU A 133 6.84 7.81 31.33
CA LEU A 133 6.87 6.38 31.03
C LEU A 133 8.30 5.87 30.80
N ALA A 134 9.13 6.62 30.06
CA ALA A 134 10.52 6.25 29.82
C ALA A 134 11.36 6.20 31.11
N ARG A 135 11.17 7.17 32.02
CA ARG A 135 11.85 7.16 33.33
C ARG A 135 11.49 5.93 34.15
N ASP A 136 10.21 5.58 34.19
CA ASP A 136 9.76 4.41 34.94
C ASP A 136 10.24 3.09 34.32
N VAL A 137 10.31 3.01 33.00
CA VAL A 137 10.92 1.87 32.30
C VAL A 137 12.41 1.76 32.62
N ALA A 138 13.15 2.87 32.56
CA ALA A 138 14.57 2.90 32.87
C ALA A 138 14.85 2.47 34.31
N ASN A 139 13.99 2.86 35.26
CA ASN A 139 14.05 2.43 36.65
C ASN A 139 13.78 0.92 36.79
N TYR A 140 12.71 0.42 36.15
CA TYR A 140 12.36 -1.01 36.19
C TYR A 140 13.47 -1.91 35.61
N MET A 141 14.11 -1.48 34.52
CA MET A 141 15.21 -2.24 33.88
C MET A 141 16.54 -2.10 34.65
N GLY A 142 16.68 -1.10 35.52
CA GLY A 142 17.88 -0.86 36.34
C GLY A 142 17.89 -1.59 37.69
N GLU A 143 16.77 -2.19 38.10
CA GLU A 143 16.66 -2.91 39.38
C GLU A 143 17.24 -4.35 39.30
N ASP A 144 17.34 -4.93 38.10
CA ASP A 144 17.79 -6.32 37.90
C ASP A 144 19.33 -6.52 37.89
N ASP A 145 20.14 -5.46 37.81
CA ASP A 145 21.62 -5.55 37.85
C ASP A 145 22.21 -5.67 39.27
N SER A 146 21.36 -5.81 40.30
CA SER A 146 21.78 -5.90 41.71
C SER A 146 21.80 -7.31 42.31
N VAL A 147 21.61 -8.35 41.48
CA VAL A 147 21.71 -9.75 41.92
C VAL A 147 22.74 -10.52 41.09
N LEU A 148 24.03 -10.15 41.24
CA LEU A 148 25.16 -11.06 41.06
C LEU A 148 26.32 -10.69 42.00
#